data_AF-A0A267ES93-F1
#
_entry.id   AF-A0A267ES93-F1
#
_cell.length_a   1.000
_cell.length_b   1.000
_cell.length_c   1.000
_cell.angle_alpha   90.00
_cell.angle_beta   90.00
_cell.angle_gamma   90.00
#
_symmetry.space_group_name_H-M   'P 1'
#
loop_
_entity.id
_entity.type
_entity.pdbx_description
1 polymer ?
#
loop_
_entity_poly.entity_id
_entity_poly.type
_entity_poly.pdbx_seq_one_letter_code
_entity_poly.pdbx_strand_id
1 'polypeptide(L)'
;MKFVTKMWHPNIYEDGKVCISILHPPGEDPVSGELPSERWNPTQNVRTVLLSVISLLNEPNTSSPANVDASVMYRKWKDGANTEYFDIVRSQVEVTKQEAVADGVTVPTRVEDYVAKGFPAGGRSGVHDRAEQDAFAVSNFDDDLAAYYDDDEDY
;
A
#
# COMPACT_ATOMS: atom_id res chain seq x y z
N MET A 1 5.66 11.35 -2.40
CA MET A 1 6.04 10.09 -3.07
C MET A 1 5.45 10.06 -4.46
N LYS A 2 6.14 9.51 -5.46
CA LYS A 2 5.57 9.34 -6.81
C LYS A 2 6.07 8.04 -7.46
N PHE A 3 5.20 7.40 -8.24
CA PHE A 3 5.61 6.39 -9.21
C PHE A 3 6.24 7.07 -10.41
N VAL A 4 7.32 6.49 -10.93
CA VAL A 4 7.95 6.94 -12.18
C VAL A 4 7.21 6.32 -13.37
N THR A 5 6.92 5.02 -13.29
CA THR A 5 6.05 4.32 -14.22
C THR A 5 4.61 4.78 -14.05
N LYS A 6 3.88 4.93 -15.15
CA LYS A 6 2.46 5.30 -15.11
C LYS A 6 1.63 4.17 -14.48
N MET A 7 0.82 4.51 -13.49
CA MET A 7 -0.06 3.58 -12.78
C MET A 7 -1.52 3.96 -12.99
N TRP A 8 -2.35 3.02 -13.40
CA TRP A 8 -3.81 3.21 -13.45
C TRP A 8 -4.42 2.81 -12.11
N HIS A 9 -4.70 3.79 -11.25
CA HIS A 9 -5.16 3.53 -9.88
C HIS A 9 -6.02 4.68 -9.34
N PRO A 10 -7.10 4.41 -8.58
CA PRO A 10 -7.99 5.45 -8.04
C PRO A 10 -7.28 6.56 -7.23
N ASN A 11 -6.21 6.23 -6.52
CA ASN A 11 -5.47 7.16 -5.65
C ASN A 11 -4.09 7.56 -6.16
N ILE A 12 -3.83 7.38 -7.46
CA ILE A 12 -2.58 7.85 -8.11
C ILE A 12 -2.95 8.85 -9.21
N TYR A 13 -2.37 10.04 -9.15
CA TYR A 13 -2.53 11.08 -10.17
C TYR A 13 -1.85 10.70 -11.49
N GLU A 14 -2.21 11.36 -12.59
CA GLU A 14 -1.58 11.12 -13.90
C GLU A 14 -0.07 11.38 -13.91
N ASP A 15 0.43 12.27 -13.05
CA ASP A 15 1.85 12.58 -12.86
C ASP A 15 2.58 11.57 -11.93
N GLY A 16 1.88 10.52 -11.50
CA GLY A 16 2.38 9.45 -10.66
C GLY A 16 2.40 9.76 -9.16
N LYS A 17 2.01 10.97 -8.72
CA LYS A 17 1.92 11.27 -7.28
C LYS A 17 0.85 10.41 -6.62
N VAL A 18 1.17 9.91 -5.43
CA VAL A 18 0.25 9.12 -4.60
C VAL A 18 -0.54 10.05 -3.70
N CYS A 19 -1.87 9.93 -3.70
CA CYS A 19 -2.77 10.65 -2.81
C CYS A 19 -3.09 9.77 -1.59
N ILE A 20 -2.46 10.04 -0.46
CA ILE A 20 -2.66 9.30 0.79
C ILE A 20 -2.44 10.24 1.99
N SER A 21 -3.32 10.13 2.99
CA SER A 21 -3.38 11.02 4.15
C SER A 21 -2.05 11.11 4.92
N ILE A 22 -1.30 10.01 5.04
CA ILE A 22 -0.03 9.96 5.78
C ILE A 22 1.05 10.91 5.20
N LEU A 23 0.88 11.36 3.96
CA LEU A 23 1.76 12.33 3.31
C LEU A 23 1.20 13.76 3.32
N HIS A 24 0.01 13.98 3.85
CA HIS A 24 -0.55 15.32 4.05
C HIS A 24 0.13 16.01 5.24
N PRO A 25 0.26 17.35 5.21
CA PRO A 25 0.84 18.10 6.31
C PRO A 25 0.15 17.82 7.66
N PRO A 26 0.89 17.96 8.77
CA PRO A 26 0.30 17.85 10.11
C PRO A 26 -0.80 18.90 10.30
N GLY A 27 -1.84 18.53 11.03
CA GLY A 27 -2.93 19.43 11.39
C GLY A 27 -4.22 18.64 11.63
N GLU A 28 -5.09 19.19 12.46
CA GLU A 28 -6.46 18.70 12.58
C GLU A 28 -7.26 19.23 11.39
N ASP A 29 -7.97 18.33 10.72
CA ASP A 29 -8.97 18.69 9.74
C ASP A 29 -10.33 18.26 10.31
N PRO A 30 -11.08 19.20 10.91
CA PRO A 30 -12.35 18.88 11.56
C PRO A 30 -13.39 18.31 10.59
N VAL A 31 -13.18 18.43 9.29
CA VAL A 31 -14.11 18.02 8.23
C VAL A 31 -13.72 16.67 7.63
N SER A 32 -12.43 16.33 7.57
CA SER A 32 -11.99 15.08 6.97
C SER A 32 -12.25 13.84 7.83
N GLY A 33 -12.32 14.02 9.16
CA GLY A 33 -12.42 12.90 10.11
C GLY A 33 -11.14 12.07 10.22
N GLU A 34 -10.03 12.54 9.65
CA GLU A 34 -8.74 11.84 9.71
C GLU A 34 -8.08 12.02 11.08
N LEU A 35 -7.52 10.93 11.61
CA LEU A 35 -6.77 10.95 12.86
C LEU A 35 -5.39 11.61 12.68
N PRO A 36 -4.82 12.23 13.72
CA PRO A 36 -3.45 12.77 13.66
C PRO A 36 -2.39 11.72 13.30
N SER A 37 -2.62 10.44 13.66
CA SER A 37 -1.78 9.31 13.28
C SER A 37 -1.87 8.97 11.78
N GLU A 38 -2.95 9.33 11.12
CA GLU A 38 -3.14 9.13 9.68
C GLU A 38 -2.53 10.25 8.85
N ARG A 39 -2.00 11.30 9.47
CA ARG A 39 -1.29 12.41 8.83
C ARG A 39 0.21 12.35 9.08
N TRP A 40 0.98 13.11 8.29
CA TRP A 40 2.41 13.19 8.50
C TRP A 40 2.72 13.78 9.87
N ASN A 41 3.53 13.06 10.65
CA ASN A 41 4.05 13.54 11.92
C ASN A 41 5.47 12.94 12.17
N PRO A 42 6.26 13.50 13.10
CA PRO A 42 7.65 13.07 13.32
C PRO A 42 7.84 11.61 13.78
N THR A 43 6.78 10.90 14.17
CA THR A 43 6.85 9.47 14.52
C THR A 43 6.71 8.56 13.29
N GLN A 44 6.21 9.10 12.17
CA GLN A 44 6.13 8.37 10.90
C GLN A 44 7.51 8.19 10.28
N ASN A 45 7.69 7.09 9.55
CA ASN A 45 8.94 6.75 8.89
C ASN A 45 8.67 6.11 7.53
N VAL A 46 9.73 5.83 6.77
CA VAL A 46 9.60 5.25 5.42
C VAL A 46 8.90 3.89 5.46
N ARG A 47 9.12 3.07 6.49
CA ARG A 47 8.46 1.77 6.64
C ARG A 47 6.95 1.93 6.80
N THR A 48 6.49 2.84 7.66
CA THR A 48 5.03 3.06 7.84
C THR A 48 4.40 3.59 6.56
N VAL A 49 5.05 4.52 5.86
CA VAL A 49 4.59 5.02 4.56
C VAL A 49 4.45 3.90 3.53
N LEU A 50 5.46 3.02 3.40
CA LEU A 50 5.40 1.91 2.44
C LEU A 50 4.29 0.91 2.78
N LEU A 51 4.07 0.61 4.06
CA LEU A 51 2.96 -0.24 4.50
C LEU A 51 1.60 0.40 4.16
N SER A 52 1.44 1.71 4.38
CA SER A 52 0.22 2.43 3.99
C SER A 52 -0.02 2.41 2.48
N VAL A 53 1.05 2.47 1.67
CA VAL A 53 0.93 2.36 0.20
C VAL A 53 0.51 0.95 -0.21
N ILE A 54 1.04 -0.10 0.41
CA ILE A 54 0.61 -1.49 0.14
C ILE A 54 -0.87 -1.65 0.48
N SER A 55 -1.31 -1.15 1.64
CA SER A 55 -2.72 -1.15 2.03
C SER A 55 -3.60 -0.41 1.01
N LEU A 56 -3.18 0.78 0.57
CA LEU A 56 -3.91 1.57 -0.42
C LEU A 56 -4.00 0.89 -1.80
N LEU A 57 -2.98 0.15 -2.22
CA LEU A 57 -3.00 -0.59 -3.48
C LEU A 57 -3.93 -1.82 -3.42
N ASN A 58 -4.09 -2.42 -2.24
CA ASN A 58 -5.04 -3.51 -2.03
C ASN A 58 -6.49 -2.98 -1.93
N GLU A 59 -6.67 -1.87 -1.23
CA GLU A 59 -7.98 -1.27 -0.95
C GLU A 59 -7.98 0.23 -1.29
N PRO A 60 -8.27 0.57 -2.56
CA PRO A 60 -8.29 1.96 -2.99
C PRO A 60 -9.40 2.76 -2.30
N ASN A 61 -9.10 4.00 -1.89
CA ASN A 61 -10.11 4.92 -1.39
C ASN A 61 -10.91 5.50 -2.58
N THR A 62 -12.16 5.07 -2.72
CA THR A 62 -13.06 5.52 -3.80
C THR A 62 -13.95 6.71 -3.45
N SER A 63 -13.96 7.14 -2.18
CA SER A 63 -14.70 8.30 -1.69
C SER A 63 -13.99 9.61 -2.00
N SER A 64 -12.66 9.59 -2.06
CA SER A 64 -11.82 10.73 -2.46
C SER A 64 -10.72 10.30 -3.44
N PRO A 65 -11.08 9.99 -4.70
CA PRO A 65 -10.12 9.51 -5.69
C PRO A 65 -9.29 10.65 -6.27
N ALA A 66 -7.99 10.39 -6.50
CA ALA A 66 -7.11 11.24 -7.29
C ALA A 66 -7.37 11.08 -8.80
N ASN A 67 -7.77 9.88 -9.21
CA ASN A 67 -8.18 9.54 -10.57
C ASN A 67 -9.62 9.03 -10.55
N VAL A 68 -10.55 9.91 -10.94
CA VAL A 68 -12.00 9.65 -10.92
C VAL A 68 -12.36 8.52 -11.88
N ASP A 69 -11.77 8.48 -13.08
CA ASP A 69 -12.07 7.46 -14.09
C ASP A 69 -11.62 6.07 -13.62
N ALA A 70 -10.41 5.96 -13.08
CA ALA A 70 -9.91 4.72 -12.49
C ALA A 70 -10.79 4.27 -11.30
N SER A 71 -11.29 5.20 -10.50
CA SER A 71 -12.22 4.91 -9.38
C SER A 71 -13.56 4.35 -9.85
N VAL A 72 -14.15 4.96 -10.89
CA VAL A 72 -15.40 4.49 -11.49
C VAL A 72 -15.22 3.09 -12.10
N MET A 73 -14.12 2.87 -12.82
CA MET A 73 -13.81 1.56 -13.41
C MET A 73 -13.56 0.50 -12.33
N TYR A 74 -12.81 0.84 -11.28
CA TYR A 74 -12.55 -0.06 -10.15
C TYR A 74 -13.84 -0.52 -9.48
N ARG A 75 -14.78 0.39 -9.20
CA ARG A 75 -16.09 0.02 -8.60
C ARG A 75 -16.88 -0.92 -9.52
N LYS A 76 -17.00 -0.59 -10.81
CA LYS A 76 -17.68 -1.45 -11.79
C LYS A 76 -17.04 -2.84 -11.88
N TRP A 77 -15.72 -2.92 -11.79
CA TRP A 77 -15.00 -4.19 -11.78
C TRP A 77 -15.23 -4.98 -10.48
N LYS A 78 -15.18 -4.32 -9.33
CA LYS A 78 -15.45 -4.93 -8.02
C LYS A 78 -16.87 -5.50 -7.93
N ASP A 79 -17.83 -4.81 -8.56
CA ASP A 79 -19.22 -5.26 -8.66
C ASP A 79 -19.45 -6.35 -9.74
N GLY A 80 -18.40 -6.73 -10.48
CA GLY A 80 -18.45 -7.74 -11.55
C GLY A 80 -19.09 -7.26 -12.85
N ALA A 81 -19.36 -5.97 -13.01
CA ALA A 81 -20.05 -5.40 -14.17
C ALA A 81 -19.14 -5.15 -15.38
N ASN A 82 -17.82 -5.00 -15.18
CA ASN A 82 -16.86 -4.73 -16.25
C ASN A 82 -15.46 -5.29 -15.91
N THR A 83 -14.70 -5.80 -16.87
CA THR A 83 -13.31 -6.27 -16.69
C THR A 83 -12.25 -5.24 -17.05
N GLU A 84 -12.63 -4.11 -17.64
CA GLU A 84 -11.72 -3.10 -18.21
C GLU A 84 -10.64 -2.61 -17.23
N TYR A 85 -11.00 -2.37 -15.96
CA TYR A 85 -10.02 -1.98 -14.93
C TYR A 85 -8.89 -3.01 -14.82
N PHE A 86 -9.27 -4.29 -14.74
CA PHE A 86 -8.33 -5.40 -14.60
C PHE A 86 -7.51 -5.61 -15.88
N ASP A 87 -8.10 -5.43 -17.05
CA ASP A 87 -7.40 -5.56 -18.33
C ASP A 87 -6.33 -4.46 -18.50
N ILE A 88 -6.62 -3.23 -18.08
CA ILE A 88 -5.64 -2.13 -18.06
C ILE A 88 -4.49 -2.45 -17.10
N VAL A 89 -4.79 -2.85 -15.87
CA VAL A 89 -3.77 -3.21 -14.86
C VAL A 89 -2.90 -4.36 -15.36
N ARG A 90 -3.51 -5.40 -15.93
CA ARG A 90 -2.79 -6.52 -16.55
C ARG A 90 -1.87 -6.04 -17.66
N SER A 91 -2.34 -5.18 -18.55
CA SER A 91 -1.52 -4.63 -19.63
C SER A 91 -0.32 -3.85 -19.09
N GLN A 92 -0.48 -3.08 -18.00
CA GLN A 92 0.62 -2.36 -17.36
C GLN A 92 1.65 -3.30 -16.74
N VAL A 93 1.20 -4.38 -16.10
CA VAL A 93 2.08 -5.43 -15.54
C VAL A 93 2.91 -6.13 -16.64
N GLU A 94 2.32 -6.40 -17.80
CA GLU A 94 3.08 -7.02 -18.90
C GLU A 94 4.17 -6.12 -19.48
N VAL A 95 3.94 -4.80 -19.51
CA VAL A 95 4.97 -3.83 -19.93
C VAL A 95 6.13 -3.82 -18.95
N THR A 96 5.86 -3.76 -17.63
CA THR A 96 6.92 -3.69 -16.62
C THR A 96 7.72 -4.98 -16.48
N LYS A 97 7.14 -6.14 -16.84
CA LYS A 97 7.92 -7.38 -16.95
C LYS A 97 9.04 -7.29 -17.99
N GLN A 98 8.79 -6.62 -19.12
CA GLN A 98 9.82 -6.43 -20.15
C GLN A 98 10.92 -5.47 -19.67
N GLU A 99 10.53 -4.41 -18.95
CA GLU A 99 11.48 -3.49 -18.30
C GLU A 99 12.35 -4.21 -17.27
N ALA A 100 11.75 -5.06 -16.41
CA ALA A 100 12.50 -5.84 -15.42
C ALA A 100 13.55 -6.77 -16.08
N VAL A 101 13.21 -7.40 -17.21
CA VAL A 101 14.17 -8.22 -17.98
C VAL A 101 15.31 -7.37 -18.52
N ALA A 102 15.02 -6.18 -19.04
CA ALA A 102 16.04 -5.25 -19.53
C ALA A 102 16.99 -4.80 -18.41
N ASP A 103 16.48 -4.63 -17.19
CA ASP A 103 17.25 -4.26 -16.00
C ASP A 103 17.96 -5.47 -15.33
N GLY A 104 17.79 -6.68 -15.87
CA GLY A 104 18.36 -7.91 -15.29
C GLY A 104 17.73 -8.30 -13.94
N VAL A 105 16.49 -7.86 -13.68
CA VAL A 105 15.74 -8.13 -12.46
C VAL A 105 14.75 -9.29 -12.68
N THR A 106 14.86 -10.34 -11.86
CA THR A 106 13.88 -11.45 -11.85
C THR A 106 12.74 -11.12 -10.90
N VAL A 107 11.52 -10.98 -11.44
CA VAL A 107 10.31 -10.72 -10.64
C VAL A 107 9.85 -12.02 -9.96
N PRO A 108 9.70 -12.05 -8.62
CA PRO A 108 9.23 -13.24 -7.91
C PRO A 108 7.75 -13.52 -8.24
N THR A 109 7.42 -14.78 -8.54
CA THR A 109 6.05 -15.21 -8.86
C THR A 109 5.44 -16.14 -7.80
N ARG A 110 6.24 -16.58 -6.83
CA ARG A 110 5.82 -17.45 -5.73
C ARG A 110 6.00 -16.69 -4.41
N VAL A 111 5.20 -17.04 -3.40
CA VAL A 111 5.21 -16.36 -2.10
C VAL A 111 6.56 -16.51 -1.42
N GLU A 112 7.14 -17.69 -1.48
CA GLU A 112 8.47 -18.01 -0.95
C GLU A 112 9.58 -17.17 -1.57
N ASP A 113 9.50 -16.88 -2.87
CA ASP A 113 10.48 -16.05 -3.58
C ASP A 113 10.28 -14.57 -3.23
N TYR A 114 9.03 -14.15 -3.02
CA TYR A 114 8.68 -12.79 -2.60
C TYR A 114 9.11 -12.49 -1.15
N VAL A 115 9.02 -13.49 -0.27
CA VAL A 115 9.34 -13.41 1.16
C VAL A 115 10.79 -13.83 1.46
N ALA A 116 11.57 -14.20 0.43
CA ALA A 116 12.92 -14.75 0.58
C ALA A 116 13.78 -13.92 1.54
N LYS A 117 14.19 -14.56 2.64
CA LYS A 117 15.05 -13.95 3.66
C LYS A 117 16.46 -13.80 3.10
N GLY A 118 16.84 -12.57 2.78
CA GLY A 118 18.25 -12.17 2.70
C GLY A 118 18.59 -11.29 1.52
N PHE A 119 19.01 -10.05 1.80
CA PHE A 119 19.98 -9.40 0.94
C PHE A 119 21.22 -10.31 0.86
N PRO A 120 21.83 -10.53 -0.32
CA PRO A 120 23.08 -11.26 -0.39
C PRO A 120 24.10 -10.58 0.53
N ALA A 121 24.67 -11.36 1.45
CA ALA A 121 25.69 -10.95 2.40
C ALA A 121 27.01 -10.62 1.67
N GLY A 122 27.02 -9.52 0.91
CA GLY A 122 28.19 -8.97 0.26
C GLY A 122 28.66 -7.71 0.98
N GLY A 123 29.46 -7.86 2.04
CA GLY A 123 30.46 -6.84 2.40
C GLY A 123 30.21 -5.89 3.58
N ARG A 124 29.56 -6.31 4.67
CA ARG A 124 29.69 -5.58 5.95
C ARG A 124 29.96 -6.54 7.11
N SER A 125 31.25 -6.76 7.36
CA SER A 125 31.70 -7.39 8.60
C SER A 125 31.56 -6.36 9.74
N GLY A 126 30.80 -6.72 10.77
CA GLY A 126 30.85 -6.09 12.09
C GLY A 126 29.81 -5.00 12.36
N VAL A 127 28.58 -5.39 12.70
CA VAL A 127 27.82 -4.75 13.79
C VAL A 127 27.02 -5.84 14.52
N HIS A 128 27.12 -5.81 15.84
CA HIS A 128 26.59 -6.74 16.84
C HIS A 128 25.11 -7.13 16.64
N ASP A 129 24.84 -8.41 16.89
CA ASP A 129 23.52 -9.04 17.01
C ASP A 129 22.56 -8.25 17.91
N ARG A 130 21.46 -7.79 17.33
CA ARG A 130 20.21 -7.47 18.03
C ARG A 130 19.01 -7.83 17.13
N ALA A 131 19.03 -9.02 16.54
CA ALA A 131 18.07 -9.45 15.53
C ALA A 131 16.95 -10.36 16.05
N GLU A 132 16.70 -10.41 17.37
CA GLU A 132 15.71 -11.34 17.94
C GLU A 132 14.47 -10.69 18.59
N GLN A 133 14.20 -9.38 18.37
CA GLN A 133 13.00 -8.72 18.94
C GLN A 133 11.99 -8.19 17.91
N ASP A 134 12.29 -8.22 16.61
CA ASP A 134 11.43 -7.61 15.58
C ASP A 134 10.63 -8.62 14.73
N ALA A 135 10.51 -9.86 15.19
CA ALA A 135 9.57 -10.82 14.61
C ALA A 135 8.13 -10.51 15.10
N PHE A 136 7.58 -9.36 14.73
CA PHE A 136 6.13 -9.19 14.76
C PHE A 136 5.58 -10.11 13.68
N ALA A 137 5.12 -11.28 14.12
CA ALA A 137 4.48 -12.27 13.27
C ALA A 137 3.40 -11.58 12.44
N VAL A 138 3.41 -11.83 11.14
CA VAL A 138 2.38 -11.39 10.19
C VAL A 138 1.13 -12.26 10.36
N SER A 139 0.76 -12.54 11.61
CA SER A 139 -0.37 -13.40 11.97
C SER A 139 -1.59 -12.51 12.20
N ASN A 140 -2.51 -12.60 11.24
CA ASN A 140 -3.95 -12.31 11.35
C ASN A 140 -4.33 -10.94 11.93
N PHE A 141 -4.47 -9.97 11.02
CA PHE A 141 -5.03 -8.63 11.26
C PHE A 141 -6.56 -8.62 11.53
N ASP A 142 -7.17 -9.79 11.80
CA ASP A 142 -8.63 -9.96 11.85
C ASP A 142 -9.20 -10.12 13.27
N ASP A 143 -8.38 -10.26 14.32
CA ASP A 143 -8.87 -10.64 15.66
C ASP A 143 -8.94 -9.46 16.67
N ASP A 144 -8.33 -8.32 16.37
CA ASP A 144 -8.25 -7.18 17.32
C ASP A 144 -9.33 -6.11 17.13
N LEU A 145 -10.20 -6.22 16.12
CA LEU A 145 -11.28 -5.23 15.87
C LEU A 145 -12.58 -5.54 16.63
N ALA A 146 -12.73 -6.75 17.18
CA ALA A 146 -13.95 -7.19 17.84
C ALA A 146 -14.11 -6.70 19.29
N ALA A 147 -13.06 -6.13 19.91
CA ALA A 147 -13.06 -5.83 21.34
C ALA A 147 -13.55 -4.40 21.71
N TYR A 148 -14.05 -3.61 20.76
CA TYR A 148 -14.45 -2.21 21.00
C TYR A 148 -15.95 -1.90 20.87
N TYR A 149 -16.78 -2.91 20.62
CA TYR A 149 -18.24 -2.77 20.54
C TYR A 149 -18.92 -3.79 21.45
N ASP A 150 -18.77 -3.64 22.77
CA ASP A 150 -19.65 -4.31 23.74
C ASP A 150 -19.56 -3.59 25.09
N ASP A 151 -20.12 -2.38 25.16
CA ASP A 151 -20.71 -1.83 26.38
C ASP A 151 -21.58 -0.62 26.01
N ASP A 152 -22.90 -0.79 26.07
CA ASP A 152 -23.93 0.24 26.37
C ASP A 152 -25.30 -0.15 25.75
N GLU A 153 -25.96 -1.18 26.29
CA GLU A 153 -27.43 -1.28 26.27
C GLU A 153 -27.95 -1.45 27.70
N ASP A 154 -28.29 -0.33 28.34
CA ASP A 154 -29.20 -0.27 29.49
C ASP A 154 -30.29 0.77 29.17
N TYR A 155 -31.45 0.32 28.69
CA TYR A 155 -32.76 0.98 28.83
C TYR A 155 -33.93 0.00 28.70
#